data_AF-A0A6V7TLS3-F1
#
_entry.id   AF-A0A6V7TLS3-F1
#
_cell.length_a   1.000
_cell.length_b   1.000
_cell.length_c   1.000
_cell.angle_alpha   90.00
_cell.angle_beta   90.00
_cell.angle_gamma   90.00
#
_symmetry.space_group_name_H-M   'P 1'
#
loop_
_entity.id
_entity.type
_entity.pdbx_description
1 polymer ?
#
loop_
_entity_poly.entity_id
_entity_poly.type
_entity_poly.pdbx_seq_one_letter_code
_entity_poly.pdbx_strand_id
1 'polypeptide(L)'
;MLTVSWSSLSMFENNMFIPDVPNAIKRSVARALLYIEELCCKRGIPFTKQQRNNFVFEFEPEDANRDGESAGIPICVALLSRILNKAPTSDIAATGIISSTGRLPMIGGLPYKI
;
A
#
# COMPACT_ATOMS: atom_id res chain seq x y z
N MET A 1 -11.63 -9.73 -5.26
CA MET A 1 -10.93 -9.17 -4.08
C MET A 1 -9.55 -8.77 -4.52
N LEU A 2 -9.08 -7.57 -4.18
CA LEU A 2 -7.74 -7.11 -4.56
C LEU A 2 -6.76 -7.45 -3.43
N THR A 3 -5.72 -8.21 -3.73
CA THR A 3 -4.65 -8.57 -2.78
C THR A 3 -3.44 -7.70 -3.05
N VAL A 4 -2.82 -7.19 -1.98
CA VAL A 4 -1.57 -6.42 -2.05
C VAL A 4 -0.47 -7.25 -1.40
N SER A 5 0.47 -7.75 -2.20
CA SER A 5 1.70 -8.39 -1.73
C SER A 5 2.89 -7.46 -1.93
N TRP A 6 3.99 -7.79 -1.24
CA TRP A 6 5.25 -7.10 -1.45
C TRP A 6 6.39 -8.10 -1.46
N SER A 7 7.45 -7.77 -2.19
CA SER A 7 8.71 -8.50 -2.20
C SER A 7 9.88 -7.51 -2.05
N SER A 8 10.96 -7.94 -1.40
CA SER A 8 12.19 -7.16 -1.30
C SER A 8 13.10 -7.56 -2.43
N LEU A 9 13.53 -6.60 -3.27
CA LEU A 9 14.40 -6.93 -4.38
C LEU A 9 15.67 -6.10 -4.48
N SER A 10 16.77 -6.82 -4.66
CA SER A 10 18.02 -6.37 -5.25
C SER A 10 18.13 -6.67 -6.76
N MET A 11 17.09 -7.26 -7.37
CA MET A 11 17.18 -7.90 -8.70
C MET A 11 16.08 -7.52 -9.73
N PHE A 12 15.21 -6.52 -9.48
CA PHE A 12 14.27 -6.04 -10.50
C PHE A 12 14.64 -4.61 -10.87
N GLU A 13 14.93 -4.42 -12.15
CA GLU A 13 15.25 -3.14 -12.77
C GLU A 13 14.16 -2.11 -12.49
N ASN A 14 14.50 -1.04 -11.74
CA ASN A 14 13.86 0.28 -11.66
C ASN A 14 12.32 0.39 -11.50
N ASN A 15 11.55 -0.69 -11.45
CA ASN A 15 10.10 -0.67 -11.46
C ASN A 15 9.52 -1.21 -10.14
N MET A 16 8.78 -0.35 -9.46
CA MET A 16 8.24 -0.56 -8.12
C MET A 16 6.91 -1.35 -8.11
N PHE A 17 6.31 -1.61 -9.28
CA PHE A 17 4.95 -2.14 -9.42
C PHE A 17 4.90 -3.32 -10.39
N ILE A 18 4.26 -4.42 -9.99
CA ILE A 18 4.08 -5.62 -10.83
C ILE A 18 2.63 -6.12 -10.73
N PRO A 19 1.86 -6.19 -11.85
CA PRO A 19 2.14 -5.57 -13.14
C PRO A 19 2.06 -4.03 -13.04
N ASP A 20 2.18 -3.32 -14.17
CA ASP A 20 1.98 -1.87 -14.14
C ASP A 20 0.56 -1.52 -13.64
N VAL A 21 0.46 -0.41 -12.91
CA VAL A 21 -0.78 0.01 -12.25
C VAL A 21 -1.19 1.42 -12.67
N PRO A 22 -2.49 1.75 -12.66
CA PRO A 22 -2.96 3.10 -12.93
C PRO A 22 -2.36 4.15 -11.99
N ASN A 23 -2.29 5.40 -12.47
CA ASN A 23 -1.73 6.52 -11.71
C ASN A 23 -2.43 6.74 -10.35
N ALA A 24 -3.70 6.39 -10.21
CA ALA A 24 -4.43 6.46 -8.95
C ALA A 24 -3.83 5.55 -7.86
N ILE A 25 -3.41 4.34 -8.23
CA ILE A 25 -2.74 3.40 -7.32
C ILE A 25 -1.33 3.88 -7.02
N LYS A 26 -0.58 4.36 -8.03
CA LYS A 26 0.75 4.95 -7.83
C LYS A 26 0.71 6.10 -6.81
N ARG A 27 -0.29 6.98 -6.90
CA ARG A 27 -0.53 8.05 -5.90
C ARG A 27 -0.87 7.49 -4.52
N SER A 28 -1.65 6.43 -4.45
CA SER A 28 -2.02 5.78 -3.18
C SER A 28 -0.80 5.18 -2.48
N VAL A 29 0.06 4.49 -3.22
CA VAL A 29 1.35 3.98 -2.72
C VAL A 29 2.26 5.12 -2.26
N ALA A 30 2.37 6.19 -3.05
CA ALA A 30 3.18 7.35 -2.66
C ALA A 30 2.70 7.98 -1.34
N ARG A 31 1.39 8.16 -1.15
CA ARG A 31 0.80 8.69 0.09
C ARG A 31 1.00 7.75 1.27
N ALA A 32 0.81 6.44 1.06
CA ALA A 32 1.02 5.43 2.08
C ALA A 32 2.48 5.41 2.57
N LEU A 33 3.45 5.44 1.66
CA LEU A 33 4.87 5.49 2.01
C LEU A 33 5.23 6.75 2.81
N LEU A 34 4.72 7.93 2.42
CA LEU A 34 4.95 9.17 3.16
C LEU A 34 4.38 9.12 4.57
N TYR A 35 3.14 8.62 4.71
CA TYR A 35 2.50 8.47 6.01
C TYR A 35 3.25 7.48 6.92
N ILE A 36 3.68 6.34 6.37
CA ILE A 36 4.43 5.32 7.12
C ILE A 36 5.81 5.84 7.54
N GLU A 37 6.49 6.60 6.68
CA GLU A 37 7.77 7.24 7.04
C GLU A 37 7.59 8.21 8.21
N GLU A 38 6.57 9.06 8.17
CA GLU A 38 6.24 9.96 9.28
C GLU A 38 5.88 9.20 10.56
N LEU A 39 5.10 8.12 10.43
CA LEU A 39 4.67 7.28 11.55
C LEU A 39 5.86 6.56 12.21
N CYS A 40 6.74 5.96 11.42
CA CYS A 40 7.94 5.28 11.89
C CYS A 40 8.88 6.26 12.60
N CYS A 41 9.06 7.47 12.04
CA CYS A 41 9.84 8.54 12.66
C CYS A 41 9.27 8.92 14.04
N LYS A 42 7.95 9.13 14.15
CA LYS A 42 7.27 9.45 15.42
C LYS A 42 7.34 8.32 16.45
N ARG A 43 7.43 7.07 16.00
CA ARG A 43 7.45 5.86 16.85
C ARG A 43 8.86 5.36 17.15
N GLY A 44 9.90 5.98 16.62
CA GLY A 44 11.29 5.53 16.76
C GLY A 44 11.58 4.20 16.06
N ILE A 45 10.81 3.85 15.03
CA ILE A 45 11.00 2.61 14.25
C ILE A 45 12.00 2.91 13.13
N PRO A 46 13.09 2.12 12.97
CA PRO A 46 14.06 2.33 11.91
C PRO A 46 13.42 2.00 10.55
N PHE A 47 13.04 3.05 9.81
CA PHE A 47 12.55 2.97 8.44
C PHE A 47 13.30 3.99 7.59
N THR A 48 14.33 3.54 6.87
CA THR A 48 15.19 4.42 6.08
C THR A 48 14.63 4.67 4.69
N LYS A 49 14.99 5.81 4.08
CA LYS A 49 14.66 6.12 2.68
C LYS A 49 15.16 5.07 1.68
N GLN A 50 16.20 4.32 2.03
CA GLN A 50 16.71 3.22 1.21
C GLN A 50 15.77 2.01 1.27
N GLN A 51 15.23 1.68 2.45
CA GLN A 51 14.24 0.61 2.59
C GLN A 51 12.96 0.92 1.81
N ARG A 52 12.57 2.20 1.74
CA ARG A 52 11.43 2.67 0.92
C ARG A 52 11.55 2.27 -0.55
N ASN A 53 12.76 2.35 -1.12
CA ASN A 53 12.98 2.07 -2.54
C ASN A 53 13.10 0.57 -2.85
N ASN A 54 13.18 -0.28 -1.82
CA ASN A 54 13.32 -1.73 -1.98
C ASN A 54 11.97 -2.47 -1.96
N PHE A 55 10.85 -1.77 -1.85
CA PHE A 55 9.53 -2.39 -1.92
C PHE A 55 9.09 -2.54 -3.37
N VAL A 56 8.76 -3.77 -3.74
CA VAL A 56 7.97 -4.06 -4.93
C VAL A 56 6.54 -4.30 -4.49
N PHE A 57 5.57 -3.63 -5.11
CA PHE A 57 4.15 -3.84 -4.83
C PHE A 57 3.53 -4.69 -5.92
N GLU A 58 2.97 -5.82 -5.50
CA GLU A 58 2.28 -6.78 -6.34
C GLU A 58 0.79 -6.69 -6.06
N PHE A 59 0.01 -6.60 -7.13
CA PHE A 59 -1.44 -6.46 -7.04
C PHE A 59 -2.11 -7.58 -7.83
N GLU A 60 -3.00 -8.32 -7.18
CA GLU A 60 -3.77 -9.41 -7.80
C GLU A 60 -5.29 -9.20 -7.65
N PRO A 61 -6.12 -9.60 -8.64
CA PRO A 61 -5.75 -10.13 -9.96
C PRO A 61 -5.32 -9.03 -10.95
N GLU A 62 -4.53 -9.38 -11.95
CA GLU A 62 -3.98 -8.45 -12.97
C GLU A 62 -5.08 -7.66 -13.69
N ASP A 63 -6.15 -8.33 -14.11
CA ASP A 63 -7.26 -7.78 -14.89
C ASP A 63 -8.33 -7.05 -14.06
N ALA A 64 -8.10 -6.80 -12.76
CA ALA A 64 -9.04 -6.03 -11.96
C ALA A 64 -9.15 -4.59 -12.49
N ASN A 65 -10.37 -4.04 -12.55
CA ASN A 65 -10.56 -2.62 -12.85
C ASN A 65 -10.03 -1.76 -11.68
N ARG A 66 -8.77 -1.34 -11.81
CA ARG A 66 -7.90 -0.72 -10.79
C ARG A 66 -8.05 0.79 -10.71
N ASP A 67 -9.28 1.30 -10.83
CA ASP A 67 -9.50 2.72 -11.11
C ASP A 67 -9.76 3.59 -9.87
N GLY A 68 -9.17 3.23 -8.72
CA GLY A 68 -9.52 3.87 -7.45
C GLY A 68 -8.34 4.13 -6.51
N GLU A 69 -8.32 5.32 -5.91
CA GLU A 69 -7.40 5.67 -4.80
C GLU A 69 -7.76 4.93 -3.49
N SER A 70 -8.82 4.12 -3.50
CA SER A 70 -9.37 3.42 -2.32
C SER A 70 -8.57 2.20 -1.86
N ALA A 71 -7.39 1.96 -2.42
CA ALA A 71 -6.46 0.91 -1.99
C ALA A 71 -5.44 1.40 -0.95
N GLY A 72 -5.50 2.68 -0.55
CA GLY A 72 -4.55 3.30 0.38
C GLY A 72 -4.43 2.57 1.73
N ILE A 73 -5.55 2.21 2.37
CA ILE A 73 -5.53 1.47 3.65
C ILE A 73 -4.89 0.08 3.50
N PRO A 74 -5.33 -0.78 2.54
CA PRO A 74 -4.66 -2.06 2.27
C PRO A 74 -3.14 -1.96 2.11
N ILE A 75 -2.67 -0.96 1.36
CA ILE A 75 -1.24 -0.72 1.15
C ILE A 75 -0.54 -0.39 2.46
N CYS A 76 -1.11 0.49 3.30
CA CYS A 76 -0.55 0.80 4.62
C CYS A 76 -0.47 -0.44 5.52
N VAL A 77 -1.50 -1.30 5.51
CA VAL A 77 -1.52 -2.53 6.30
C VAL A 77 -0.43 -3.49 5.83
N ALA A 78 -0.27 -3.68 4.51
CA ALA A 78 0.80 -4.52 3.95
C ALA A 78 2.20 -4.01 4.32
N LEU A 79 2.42 -2.70 4.26
CA LEU A 79 3.68 -2.06 4.66
C LEU A 79 3.96 -2.24 6.16
N LEU A 80 2.97 -1.98 7.02
CA LEU A 80 3.12 -2.16 8.46
C LEU A 80 3.37 -3.61 8.83
N SER A 81 2.67 -4.54 8.17
CA SER A 81 2.90 -5.97 8.34
C SER A 81 4.36 -6.33 8.10
N ARG A 82 4.97 -5.75 7.06
CA ARG A 82 6.39 -5.95 6.78
C ARG A 82 7.28 -5.32 7.83
N ILE A 83 7.10 -4.04 8.12
CA ILE A 83 7.95 -3.29 9.05
C ILE A 83 7.92 -3.92 10.45
N LEU A 84 6.76 -4.35 10.91
CA LEU A 84 6.57 -4.96 12.23
C LEU A 84 6.76 -6.48 12.23
N ASN A 85 7.04 -7.09 11.06
CA ASN A 85 7.12 -8.54 10.87
C ASN A 85 5.90 -9.29 11.46
N LYS A 86 4.70 -8.74 11.25
CA LYS A 86 3.45 -9.25 11.80
C LYS A 86 2.39 -9.33 10.71
N ALA A 87 2.02 -10.56 10.33
CA ALA A 87 1.00 -10.79 9.32
C ALA A 87 -0.37 -10.20 9.73
N PRO A 88 -1.12 -9.61 8.80
CA PRO A 88 -2.53 -9.27 9.02
C PRO A 88 -3.36 -10.55 9.10
N THR A 89 -4.51 -10.48 9.76
CA THR A 89 -5.49 -11.57 9.77
C THR A 89 -6.14 -11.71 8.39
N SER A 90 -6.26 -12.95 7.89
CA SER A 90 -6.86 -13.27 6.58
C SER A 90 -8.33 -12.87 6.44
N ASP A 91 -9.01 -12.67 7.56
CA ASP A 91 -10.47 -12.54 7.61
C ASP A 91 -10.94 -11.09 7.51
N ILE A 92 -10.02 -10.15 7.25
CA ILE A 92 -10.30 -8.72 7.15
C ILE A 92 -10.08 -8.23 5.71
N ALA A 93 -11.15 -7.74 5.10
CA ALA A 93 -11.06 -6.91 3.91
C ALA A 93 -11.03 -5.42 4.30
N ALA A 94 -10.21 -4.63 3.62
CA ALA A 94 -10.10 -3.19 3.86
C ALA A 94 -10.25 -2.39 2.56
N THR A 95 -10.87 -1.22 2.66
CA THR A 95 -10.90 -0.22 1.59
C THR A 95 -10.86 1.18 2.19
N GLY A 96 -10.16 2.09 1.55
CA GLY A 96 -10.04 3.46 2.01
C GLY A 96 -8.92 4.22 1.30
N ILE A 97 -9.12 5.51 1.15
CA ILE A 97 -8.08 6.44 0.70
C ILE A 97 -7.29 6.84 1.95
N ILE A 98 -5.97 7.03 1.79
CA ILE A 98 -5.09 7.55 2.84
C ILE A 98 -4.48 8.88 2.37
N SER A 99 -4.54 9.92 3.20
CA SER A 99 -3.77 11.15 2.98
C SER A 99 -2.34 10.97 3.47
N SER A 100 -1.41 11.82 3.01
CA SER A 100 -0.03 11.83 3.54
C SER A 100 0.03 12.08 5.05
N THR A 101 -0.96 12.77 5.62
CA THR A 101 -1.09 13.05 7.06
C THR A 101 -1.82 11.97 7.86
N GLY A 102 -2.26 10.88 7.21
CA GLY A 102 -2.97 9.78 7.88
C GLY A 102 -4.48 9.96 8.03
N ARG A 103 -5.09 10.97 7.40
CA ARG A 103 -6.56 11.13 7.34
C ARG A 103 -7.17 10.16 6.35
N LEU A 104 -8.38 9.71 6.65
CA LEU A 104 -9.17 8.79 5.82
C LEU A 104 -10.36 9.55 5.19
N PRO A 105 -10.21 10.14 3.98
CA PRO A 105 -11.33 10.76 3.30
C PRO A 105 -12.36 9.71 2.85
N MET A 106 -13.57 10.20 2.55
CA MET A 106 -14.69 9.35 2.12
C MET A 106 -14.36 8.60 0.83
N ILE A 107 -14.87 7.36 0.74
CA ILE A 107 -14.78 6.54 -0.46
C ILE A 107 -16.17 6.37 -1.09
N GLY A 108 -16.20 6.30 -2.41
CA GLY A 108 -17.39 5.89 -3.16
C GLY A 108 -17.53 4.37 -3.24
N GLY A 109 -18.71 3.92 -3.69
CA GLY A 109 -18.96 2.53 -4.07
C GLY A 109 -19.08 1.54 -2.91
N LEU A 110 -19.34 2.00 -1.68
CA LEU A 110 -19.55 1.13 -0.50
C LEU A 110 -20.54 -0.02 -0.74
N PRO A 111 -21.71 0.18 -1.39
CA PRO A 111 -22.65 -0.91 -1.64
C PRO A 111 -22.12 -2.04 -2.54
N TYR A 112 -21.08 -1.79 -3.35
CA TYR A 112 -20.47 -2.79 -4.22
C TYR A 112 -19.21 -3.42 -3.60
N LYS A 113 -18.85 -3.00 -2.38
CA LYS A 113 -17.63 -3.41 -1.68
C LYS A 113 -17.90 -4.21 -0.40
N ILE A 114 -19.14 -4.21 0.09
CA ILE A 114 -19.61 -4.92 1.27
C ILE A 114 -20.42 -6.13 0.83
#